data_AF-A0A080ZST5-F1
#
_entry.id   AF-A0A080ZST5-F1
#
_cell.length_a   1.000
_cell.length_b   1.000
_cell.length_c   1.000
_cell.angle_alpha   90.00
_cell.angle_beta   90.00
_cell.angle_gamma   90.00
#
_symmetry.space_group_name_H-M   'P 1'
#
loop_
_entity.id
_entity.type
_entity.pdbx_description
1 polymer ?
#
loop_
_entity_poly.entity_id
_entity_poly.type
_entity_poly.pdbx_seq_one_letter_code
_entity_poly.pdbx_strand_id
1 'polypeptide(L)'
;MTIRPLCNASYIFQRDENTLADVVLSFRNILDSFMAGSHSQELVRLVEQRWEGCEQPLFMLTLYLHPGHIEVADALPRTPISSVSAACNFAVLHFKRFFPDRDPGRLRDDMSRWCNRELYDKDDESFRLMILEEISLDTGCTVEI
;
A
#
# COMPACT_ATOMS: atom_id res chain seq x y z
N MET A 1 -17.26 -7.76 -17.06
CA MET A 1 -17.18 -9.20 -16.74
C MET A 1 -16.65 -9.34 -15.32
N THR A 2 -17.46 -9.88 -14.40
CA THR A 2 -17.21 -9.86 -12.95
C THR A 2 -16.22 -10.93 -12.45
N ILE A 3 -16.02 -12.01 -13.19
CA ILE A 3 -15.22 -13.16 -12.75
C ILE A 3 -13.72 -12.90 -12.86
N ARG A 4 -13.28 -12.22 -13.93
CA ARG A 4 -11.87 -11.96 -14.22
C ARG A 4 -11.07 -11.30 -13.08
N PRO A 5 -11.55 -10.23 -12.41
CA PRO A 5 -10.78 -9.61 -11.31
C PRO A 5 -10.56 -10.56 -10.13
N LEU A 6 -11.53 -11.43 -9.83
CA LEU A 6 -11.40 -12.42 -8.75
C LEU A 6 -10.40 -13.53 -9.10
N CYS A 7 -10.44 -14.03 -10.34
CA CYS A 7 -9.45 -15.00 -10.81
C CYS A 7 -8.03 -14.42 -10.76
N ASN A 8 -7.86 -13.16 -11.18
CA ASN A 8 -6.57 -12.48 -11.14
C ASN A 8 -6.05 -12.31 -9.70
N ALA A 9 -6.89 -11.83 -8.79
CA ALA A 9 -6.53 -11.71 -7.38
C ALA A 9 -6.17 -13.08 -6.77
N SER A 10 -6.95 -14.13 -7.06
CA SER A 10 -6.65 -15.49 -6.59
C SER A 10 -5.32 -16.01 -7.14
N TYR A 11 -5.00 -15.72 -8.40
CA TYR A 11 -3.72 -16.11 -8.98
C TYR A 11 -2.56 -15.40 -8.28
N ILE A 12 -2.68 -14.09 -8.06
CA ILE A 12 -1.67 -13.29 -7.35
C ILE A 12 -1.46 -13.81 -5.93
N PHE A 13 -2.54 -14.09 -5.19
CA PHE A 13 -2.47 -14.55 -3.79
C PHE A 13 -1.97 -15.98 -3.62
N GLN A 14 -1.89 -16.76 -4.70
CA GLN A 14 -1.34 -18.12 -4.69
C GLN A 14 0.16 -18.14 -4.99
N ARG A 15 0.77 -17.00 -5.37
CA ARG A 15 2.21 -16.90 -5.55
C ARG A 15 2.90 -16.82 -4.20
N ASP A 16 4.02 -17.53 -4.06
CA ASP A 16 4.83 -17.52 -2.83
C ASP A 16 5.46 -16.14 -2.54
N GLU A 17 5.60 -15.31 -3.57
CA GLU A 17 6.26 -14.00 -3.51
C GLU A 17 5.26 -12.85 -3.33
N ASN A 18 3.99 -13.12 -3.02
CA ASN A 18 3.01 -12.05 -2.91
C ASN A 18 3.28 -11.13 -1.71
N THR A 19 3.09 -9.83 -1.91
CA THR A 19 3.25 -8.84 -0.85
C THR A 19 1.90 -8.37 -0.32
N LEU A 20 1.90 -7.63 0.79
CA LEU A 20 0.67 -6.98 1.25
C LEU A 20 0.22 -5.88 0.26
N ALA A 21 1.13 -5.34 -0.57
CA ALA A 21 0.78 -4.34 -1.58
C ALA A 21 -0.09 -4.97 -2.68
N ASP A 22 0.24 -6.19 -3.11
CA ASP A 22 -0.56 -6.98 -4.05
C ASP A 22 -2.00 -7.16 -3.57
N VAL A 23 -2.19 -7.36 -2.26
CA VAL A 23 -3.52 -7.47 -1.64
C VAL A 23 -4.29 -6.17 -1.77
N VAL A 24 -3.67 -5.03 -1.42
CA VAL A 24 -4.30 -3.71 -1.52
C VAL A 24 -4.66 -3.38 -2.97
N LEU A 25 -3.75 -3.63 -3.91
CA LEU A 25 -3.99 -3.41 -5.34
C LEU A 25 -5.09 -4.32 -5.88
N SER A 26 -5.16 -5.56 -5.40
CA SER A 26 -6.23 -6.49 -5.76
C SER A 26 -7.59 -6.01 -5.25
N PHE A 27 -7.68 -5.46 -4.03
CA PHE A 27 -8.91 -4.81 -3.53
C PHE A 27 -9.37 -3.69 -4.46
N ARG A 28 -8.44 -2.78 -4.84
CA ARG A 28 -8.73 -1.69 -5.78
C ARG A 28 -9.23 -2.21 -7.12
N ASN A 29 -8.51 -3.16 -7.72
CA ASN A 29 -8.85 -3.70 -9.05
C ASN A 29 -10.20 -4.44 -9.06
N ILE A 30 -10.52 -5.15 -7.98
CA ILE A 30 -11.83 -5.79 -7.80
C ILE A 30 -12.92 -4.72 -7.68
N LEU A 31 -12.72 -3.71 -6.84
CA LEU A 31 -13.66 -2.61 -6.65
C LEU A 31 -13.96 -1.89 -7.98
N ASP A 32 -12.93 -1.46 -8.70
CA ASP A 32 -13.04 -0.79 -10.00
C ASP A 32 -13.83 -1.65 -11.01
N SER A 33 -13.53 -2.95 -11.06
CA SER A 33 -14.21 -3.88 -11.96
C SER A 33 -15.68 -4.12 -11.58
N PHE A 34 -15.98 -4.13 -10.29
CA PHE A 34 -17.34 -4.33 -9.77
C PHE A 34 -18.20 -3.07 -9.95
N MET A 35 -17.63 -1.88 -9.73
CA MET A 35 -18.29 -0.60 -9.98
C MET A 35 -18.74 -0.46 -11.44
N ALA A 36 -17.94 -0.95 -12.39
CA ALA A 36 -18.27 -0.94 -13.83
C ALA A 36 -19.27 -2.02 -14.27
N GLY A 37 -19.72 -2.90 -13.36
CA GLY A 37 -20.60 -4.04 -13.65
C GLY A 37 -22.09 -3.75 -13.47
N SER A 38 -22.94 -4.63 -14.01
CA SER A 38 -24.40 -4.53 -13.91
C SER A 38 -24.97 -4.83 -12.51
N HIS A 39 -24.17 -5.43 -11.62
CA HIS A 39 -24.53 -5.78 -10.24
C HIS A 39 -23.65 -5.00 -9.25
N SER A 40 -23.29 -3.77 -9.61
CA SER A 40 -22.32 -2.96 -8.86
C SER A 40 -22.77 -2.72 -7.42
N GLN A 41 -24.06 -2.45 -7.20
CA GLN A 41 -24.59 -2.16 -5.87
C GLN A 41 -24.36 -3.30 -4.87
N GLU A 42 -24.65 -4.54 -5.25
CA GLU A 42 -24.45 -5.69 -4.37
C GLU A 42 -22.96 -6.03 -4.20
N LEU A 43 -22.20 -5.99 -5.30
CA LEU A 43 -20.82 -6.44 -5.33
C LEU A 43 -19.86 -5.46 -4.65
N VAL A 44 -20.05 -4.15 -4.83
CA VAL A 44 -19.28 -3.12 -4.14
C VAL A 44 -19.47 -3.25 -2.63
N ARG A 45 -20.72 -3.46 -2.17
CA ARG A 45 -21.02 -3.65 -0.76
C ARG A 45 -20.25 -4.82 -0.14
N LEU A 46 -20.08 -5.92 -0.87
CA LEU A 46 -19.31 -7.07 -0.38
C LEU A 46 -17.81 -6.74 -0.23
N VAL A 47 -17.27 -5.95 -1.15
CA VAL A 47 -15.86 -5.49 -1.08
C VAL A 47 -15.68 -4.55 0.11
N GLU A 48 -16.60 -3.59 0.30
CA GLU A 48 -16.59 -2.67 1.44
C GLU A 48 -16.68 -3.42 2.77
N GLN A 49 -17.61 -4.37 2.90
CA GLN A 49 -17.73 -5.22 4.10
C GLN A 49 -16.44 -6.01 4.37
N ARG A 50 -15.80 -6.53 3.32
CA ARG A 50 -14.54 -7.25 3.50
C ARG A 50 -13.42 -6.30 3.94
N TRP A 51 -13.37 -5.10 3.37
CA TRP A 51 -12.41 -4.04 3.71
C TRP A 51 -12.57 -3.55 5.15
N GLU A 52 -13.79 -3.42 5.65
CA GLU A 52 -14.07 -3.08 7.06
C GLU A 52 -13.56 -4.14 8.03
N GLY A 53 -13.56 -5.41 7.62
CA GLY A 53 -13.01 -6.52 8.41
C GLY A 53 -11.49 -6.68 8.34
N CYS A 54 -10.78 -5.84 7.58
CA CYS A 54 -9.32 -5.88 7.45
C CYS A 54 -8.64 -4.92 8.44
N GLU A 55 -7.36 -5.17 8.73
CA GLU A 55 -6.49 -4.24 9.47
C GLU A 55 -6.09 -3.07 8.55
N GLN A 56 -7.05 -2.20 8.24
CA GLN A 56 -6.90 -1.09 7.30
C GLN A 56 -5.65 -0.24 7.58
N PRO A 57 -5.31 0.13 8.84
CA PRO A 57 -4.08 0.86 9.12
C PRO A 57 -2.80 0.22 8.54
N LEU A 58 -2.68 -1.11 8.62
CA LEU A 58 -1.53 -1.84 8.11
C LEU A 58 -1.50 -1.85 6.57
N PHE A 59 -2.68 -1.95 5.94
CA PHE A 59 -2.82 -1.91 4.49
C PHE A 59 -2.44 -0.52 3.95
N MET A 60 -2.82 0.54 4.66
CA MET A 60 -2.44 1.91 4.30
C MET A 60 -0.94 2.13 4.47
N LEU A 61 -0.35 1.63 5.57
CA LEU A 61 1.11 1.68 5.76
C LEU A 61 1.86 0.97 4.64
N THR A 62 1.32 -0.12 4.11
CA THR A 62 1.95 -0.84 3.00
C THR A 62 2.06 0.04 1.76
N LEU A 63 1.01 0.78 1.40
CA LEU A 63 1.08 1.71 0.27
C LEU A 63 2.06 2.86 0.52
N TYR A 64 2.03 3.45 1.72
CA TYR A 64 2.88 4.60 2.04
C TYR A 64 4.35 4.22 2.14
N LEU A 65 4.68 3.05 2.68
CA LEU A 65 6.06 2.60 2.88
C LEU A 65 6.65 1.96 1.62
N HIS A 66 5.82 1.51 0.67
CA HIS A 66 6.31 0.90 -0.55
C HIS A 66 6.74 1.98 -1.56
N PRO A 67 8.04 2.07 -1.92
CA PRO A 67 8.54 3.15 -2.76
C PRO A 67 7.93 3.15 -4.15
N GLY A 68 7.60 1.97 -4.71
CA GLY A 68 6.88 1.85 -5.99
C GLY A 68 5.39 2.21 -5.93
N HIS A 69 4.82 2.42 -4.74
CA HIS A 69 3.40 2.72 -4.57
C HIS A 69 3.11 4.01 -3.81
N ILE A 70 4.13 4.78 -3.45
CA ILE A 70 3.95 6.07 -2.78
C ILE A 70 3.10 7.03 -3.63
N GLU A 71 3.22 6.99 -4.95
CA GLU A 71 2.38 7.79 -5.87
C GLU A 71 0.91 7.34 -5.85
N VAL A 72 0.67 6.04 -5.68
CA VAL A 72 -0.69 5.50 -5.51
C VAL A 72 -1.27 5.99 -4.18
N ALA A 73 -0.45 6.03 -3.12
CA ALA A 73 -0.85 6.57 -1.83
C ALA A 73 -1.15 8.08 -1.89
N ASP A 74 -0.35 8.84 -2.65
CA ASP A 74 -0.54 10.28 -2.87
C ASP A 74 -1.85 10.59 -3.61
N ALA A 75 -2.31 9.69 -4.48
CA ALA A 75 -3.55 9.84 -5.24
C ALA A 75 -4.82 9.55 -4.42
N LEU A 76 -4.69 9.01 -3.19
CA LEU A 76 -5.85 8.68 -2.36
C LEU A 76 -6.58 9.94 -1.88
N PRO A 77 -7.92 9.87 -1.73
CA PRO A 77 -8.66 10.95 -1.09
C PRO A 77 -8.14 11.12 0.34
N ARG A 78 -8.13 12.35 0.87
CA ARG A 78 -7.70 12.60 2.24
C ARG A 78 -8.82 12.23 3.22
N THR A 79 -8.69 11.09 3.88
CA THR A 79 -9.66 10.59 4.87
C THR A 79 -8.95 10.29 6.21
N PRO A 80 -9.69 9.96 7.28
CA PRO A 80 -9.09 9.53 8.55
C PRO A 80 -8.17 8.31 8.45
N ILE A 81 -8.29 7.49 7.39
CA ILE A 81 -7.43 6.31 7.19
C ILE A 81 -6.35 6.53 6.12
N SER A 82 -6.49 7.53 5.25
CA SER A 82 -5.65 7.72 4.04
C SER A 82 -4.94 9.07 4.01
N SER A 83 -4.90 9.81 5.11
CA SER A 83 -4.10 11.03 5.20
C SER A 83 -2.67 10.69 5.62
N VAL A 84 -1.69 11.51 5.21
CA VAL A 84 -0.30 11.39 5.66
C VAL A 84 -0.21 11.40 7.20
N SER A 85 -0.97 12.27 7.87
CA SER A 85 -1.02 12.31 9.34
C SER A 85 -1.52 10.99 9.94
N ALA A 86 -2.54 10.37 9.34
CA ALA A 86 -3.03 9.07 9.75
C ALA A 86 -1.95 7.99 9.55
N ALA A 87 -1.28 7.96 8.40
CA ALA A 87 -0.17 7.05 8.13
C ALA A 87 0.96 7.17 9.17
N CYS A 88 1.37 8.40 9.52
CA CYS A 88 2.35 8.63 10.58
C CYS A 88 1.90 8.07 11.93
N ASN A 89 0.61 8.25 12.29
CA ASN A 89 0.07 7.73 13.54
C ASN A 89 -0.03 6.20 13.52
N PHE A 90 -0.39 5.61 12.38
CA PHE A 90 -0.42 4.16 12.20
C PHE A 90 0.97 3.54 12.32
N ALA A 91 2.00 4.18 11.77
CA ALA A 91 3.37 3.71 11.88
C ALA A 91 3.79 3.60 13.35
N VAL A 92 3.51 4.65 14.15
CA VAL A 92 3.78 4.64 15.60
C VAL A 92 2.92 3.60 16.33
N LEU A 93 1.63 3.49 15.99
CA LEU A 93 0.72 2.53 16.60
C LEU A 93 1.23 1.10 16.42
N HIS A 94 1.56 0.71 15.19
CA HIS A 94 2.05 -0.62 14.87
C HIS A 94 3.45 -0.85 15.43
N PHE A 95 4.35 0.14 15.37
CA PHE A 95 5.67 0.03 16.00
C PHE A 95 5.56 -0.30 17.49
N LYS A 96 4.73 0.43 18.24
CA LYS A 96 4.50 0.14 19.67
C LYS A 96 3.85 -1.22 19.89
N ARG A 97 2.95 -1.65 18.99
CA ARG A 97 2.30 -2.97 19.07
C ARG A 97 3.30 -4.11 18.90
N PHE A 98 4.28 -3.98 18.00
CA PHE A 98 5.28 -5.01 17.72
C PHE A 98 6.53 -4.91 18.59
N PHE A 99 6.87 -3.71 19.07
CA PHE A 99 8.06 -3.42 19.86
C PHE A 99 7.68 -2.63 21.12
N PRO A 100 6.97 -3.24 22.09
CA PRO A 100 6.38 -2.54 23.23
C PRO A 100 7.41 -1.85 24.13
N ASP A 101 8.64 -2.39 24.21
CA ASP A 101 9.71 -1.86 25.07
C ASP A 101 10.59 -0.83 24.37
N ARG A 102 10.33 -0.51 23.09
CA ARG A 102 11.14 0.45 22.32
C ARG A 102 10.43 1.80 22.26
N ASP A 103 11.18 2.87 22.49
CA ASP A 103 10.72 4.22 22.22
C ASP A 103 10.61 4.44 20.71
N PRO A 104 9.44 4.84 20.15
CA PRO A 104 9.32 5.20 18.74
C PRO A 104 10.18 6.40 18.35
N GLY A 105 10.66 7.21 19.30
CA GLY A 105 11.54 8.34 19.03
C GLY A 105 10.94 9.29 17.99
N ARG A 106 11.66 9.50 16.88
CA ARG A 106 11.24 10.36 15.76
C ARG A 106 10.46 9.65 14.65
N LEU A 107 10.04 8.39 14.84
CA LEU A 107 9.39 7.60 13.80
C LEU A 107 8.22 8.32 13.11
N ARG A 108 7.43 9.07 13.88
CA ARG A 108 6.30 9.85 13.33
C ARG A 108 6.78 10.92 12.33
N ASP A 109 7.84 11.63 12.70
CA ASP A 109 8.41 12.73 11.92
C ASP A 109 9.17 12.17 10.72
N ASP A 110 9.94 11.10 10.91
CA ASP A 110 10.64 10.39 9.85
C ASP A 110 9.63 9.84 8.82
N MET A 111 8.50 9.27 9.26
CA MET A 111 7.41 8.87 8.36
C MET A 111 6.78 10.06 7.62
N SER A 112 6.62 11.20 8.27
CA SER A 112 6.12 12.41 7.59
C SER A 112 7.10 12.87 6.51
N ARG A 113 8.39 12.88 6.83
CA ARG A 113 9.46 13.26 5.90
C ARG A 113 9.55 12.27 4.73
N TRP A 114 9.35 10.97 4.99
CA TRP A 114 9.25 9.95 3.95
C TRP A 114 8.12 10.27 2.97
N CYS A 115 6.89 10.44 3.48
CA CYS A 115 5.71 10.75 2.66
C CYS A 115 5.87 12.05 1.86
N ASN A 116 6.54 13.05 2.44
CA ASN A 116 6.81 14.33 1.78
C ASN A 116 8.04 14.32 0.87
N ARG A 117 8.75 13.18 0.77
CA ARG A 117 9.99 13.04 0.00
C ARG A 117 11.14 13.94 0.48
N GLU A 118 11.14 14.24 1.78
CA GLU A 118 12.12 15.05 2.51
C GLU A 118 13.19 14.21 3.24
N LEU A 119 13.07 12.88 3.23
CA LEU A 119 14.14 11.98 3.64
C LEU A 119 15.19 11.77 2.55
N TYR A 120 14.90 12.14 1.31
CA TYR A 120 15.79 11.90 0.18
C TYR A 120 16.60 13.14 -0.14
N ASP A 121 17.92 12.97 -0.24
CA ASP A 121 18.70 13.83 -1.10
C ASP A 121 18.52 13.33 -2.53
N LYS A 122 18.12 14.20 -3.47
CA LYS A 122 17.85 13.77 -4.86
C LYS A 122 19.12 13.29 -5.59
N ASP A 123 20.27 13.57 -5.00
CA ASP A 123 21.60 13.21 -5.50
C ASP A 123 22.15 11.90 -4.88
N ASP A 124 21.40 11.23 -3.98
CA ASP A 124 21.79 9.93 -3.42
C ASP A 124 21.38 8.77 -4.35
N GLU A 125 22.26 8.45 -5.30
CA GLU A 125 22.08 7.35 -6.25
C GLU A 125 22.02 5.97 -5.59
N SER A 126 22.57 5.79 -4.38
CA SER A 126 22.51 4.50 -3.69
C SER A 126 21.07 4.15 -3.30
N PHE A 127 20.29 5.16 -2.94
CA PHE A 127 18.90 4.96 -2.53
C PHE A 127 17.95 4.87 -3.73
N ARG A 128 18.24 5.60 -4.82
CA ARG A 128 17.55 5.39 -6.12
C ARG A 128 17.74 3.98 -6.63
N LEU A 129 18.95 3.45 -6.60
CA LEU A 129 19.25 2.07 -6.97
C LEU A 129 18.52 1.08 -6.06
N MET A 130 18.44 1.34 -4.75
CA MET A 130 17.69 0.48 -3.80
C MET A 130 16.19 0.46 -4.08
N ILE A 131 15.58 1.62 -4.38
CA ILE A 131 14.17 1.70 -4.81
C ILE A 131 13.97 1.01 -6.15
N LEU A 132 14.88 1.21 -7.11
CA LEU A 132 14.78 0.59 -8.43
C LEU A 132 14.96 -0.93 -8.35
N GLU A 133 15.83 -1.43 -7.47
CA GLU A 133 15.97 -2.86 -7.19
C GLU A 133 14.70 -3.43 -6.54
N GLU A 134 14.13 -2.78 -5.53
CA GLU A 134 12.84 -3.20 -4.94
C GLU A 134 11.70 -3.20 -5.96
N ILE A 135 11.57 -2.13 -6.76
CA ILE A 135 10.56 -2.05 -7.83
C ILE A 135 10.81 -3.11 -8.90
N SER A 136 12.08 -3.40 -9.24
CA SER A 136 12.46 -4.40 -10.24
C SER A 136 12.15 -5.82 -9.76
N LEU A 137 12.38 -6.10 -8.47
CA LEU A 137 11.98 -7.35 -7.82
C LEU A 137 10.46 -7.56 -7.83
N ASP A 138 9.69 -6.49 -7.56
CA ASP A 138 8.23 -6.56 -7.47
C ASP A 138 7.53 -6.63 -8.85
N THR A 139 8.12 -6.02 -9.88
CA THR A 139 7.54 -5.96 -11.24
C THR A 139 8.11 -6.99 -12.21
N GLY A 140 9.19 -7.69 -11.86
CA GLY A 140 9.91 -8.60 -12.75
C GLY A 140 10.54 -7.91 -13.96
N CYS A 141 10.60 -6.57 -13.96
CA CYS A 141 11.13 -5.76 -15.04
C CYS A 141 12.54 -5.32 -14.68
N THR A 142 13.55 -5.80 -15.39
CA THR A 142 14.92 -5.26 -15.31
C THR A 142 14.90 -3.83 -15.84
N VAL A 143 15.09 -2.86 -14.95
CA VAL A 143 15.29 -1.46 -15.36
C VAL A 143 16.73 -1.36 -15.85
N GLU A 144 16.93 -1.30 -17.18
CA GLU A 144 18.25 -1.00 -17.74
C GLU A 144 18.62 0.45 -17.40
N ILE A 145 19.79 0.60 -16.77
CA ILE A 145 20.38 1.88 -16.33
C ILE A 145 21.05 2.58 -17.53
#